data_AF-A0A1V5MU83-F1
#
_entry.id   AF-A0A1V5MU83-F1
#
_cell.length_a   1.000
_cell.length_b   1.000
_cell.length_c   1.000
_cell.angle_alpha   90.00
_cell.angle_beta   90.00
_cell.angle_gamma   90.00
#
_symmetry.space_group_name_H-M   'P 1'
#
loop_
_entity.id
_entity.type
_entity.pdbx_description
1 polymer ?
#
loop_
_entity_poly.entity_id
_entity_poly.type
_entity_poly.pdbx_seq_one_letter_code
_entity_poly.pdbx_strand_id
1 'polypeptide(L)'
;MRGGRNGGTYPNLFDAHPPFQIDGNFGCTAGIAEMLMQCHDGSLHLMPALPDDWSNGSISGLRAYGGFEVGFKWKNGQVTTITLTSKLGGNCRLRVPNRLASVKGMAEAQGNNPNPFYETPEVKPALIAPDVTLNKVNLPVTYLYDLPTKAGETYVLKAEALERQ
;
A
#
# COMPACT_ATOMS: atom_id res chain seq x y z
N MET A 1 19.08 16.95 -35.54
CA MET A 1 18.47 15.63 -35.28
C MET A 1 19.41 14.82 -34.39
N ARG A 2 19.09 14.62 -33.11
CA ARG A 2 19.81 13.70 -32.22
C ARG A 2 18.91 12.49 -32.00
N GLY A 3 19.34 11.32 -32.44
CA GLY A 3 18.61 10.06 -32.29
C GLY A 3 18.51 9.67 -30.81
N GLY A 4 17.31 9.71 -30.24
CA GLY A 4 17.00 9.17 -28.92
C GLY A 4 16.82 7.66 -29.01
N ARG A 5 17.87 6.91 -28.67
CA ARG A 5 17.86 5.45 -28.47
C ARG A 5 17.46 5.03 -27.06
N ASN A 6 16.76 5.89 -26.32
CA ASN A 6 16.40 5.65 -24.93
C ASN A 6 14.87 5.57 -24.81
N GLY A 7 14.38 4.56 -24.08
CA GLY A 7 12.97 4.47 -23.71
C GLY A 7 12.55 5.64 -22.81
N GLY A 8 11.24 5.84 -22.66
CA GLY A 8 10.68 6.96 -21.91
C GLY A 8 9.35 7.40 -22.47
N THR A 9 9.10 8.71 -22.55
CA THR A 9 7.85 9.26 -23.08
C THR A 9 8.05 10.10 -24.33
N TYR A 10 7.10 9.99 -25.26
CA TYR A 10 6.91 10.95 -26.34
C TYR A 10 6.33 12.28 -25.81
N PRO A 11 6.35 13.38 -26.59
CA PRO A 11 5.78 14.67 -26.16
C PRO A 11 4.28 14.64 -25.81
N ASN A 12 3.54 13.65 -26.31
CA ASN A 12 2.15 13.39 -25.96
C ASN A 12 1.98 12.49 -24.72
N LEU A 13 3.07 12.24 -23.99
CA LEU A 13 3.16 11.37 -22.81
C LEU A 13 2.90 9.89 -23.07
N PHE A 14 2.85 9.45 -24.32
CA PHE A 14 2.82 8.02 -24.64
C PHE A 14 4.16 7.39 -24.32
N ASP A 15 4.09 6.19 -23.74
CA ASP A 15 5.25 5.38 -23.46
C ASP A 15 5.95 4.95 -24.75
N ALA A 16 7.27 4.86 -24.66
CA ALA A 16 8.16 4.56 -25.76
C ALA A 16 9.09 3.41 -25.35
N HIS A 17 8.76 2.20 -25.82
CA HIS A 17 9.73 1.10 -25.92
C HIS A 17 10.83 1.36 -26.99
N PRO A 18 10.72 2.48 -27.73
CA PRO A 18 10.25 2.63 -29.12
C PRO A 18 9.83 1.38 -29.92
N PRO A 19 8.81 1.50 -30.82
CA PRO A 19 7.90 2.64 -31.00
C PRO A 19 6.89 2.74 -29.83
N PHE A 20 5.77 3.44 -30.02
CA PHE A 20 4.69 3.51 -29.02
C PHE A 20 4.19 2.13 -28.61
N GLN A 21 4.15 1.89 -27.31
CA GLN A 21 3.40 0.80 -26.66
C GLN A 21 2.68 1.38 -25.44
N ILE A 22 1.42 0.99 -25.22
CA ILE A 22 0.59 1.60 -24.15
C ILE A 22 0.80 0.93 -22.78
N ASP A 23 1.46 -0.22 -22.78
CA ASP A 23 1.74 -1.01 -21.58
C ASP A 23 2.54 -0.23 -20.53
N GLY A 24 3.53 0.57 -20.92
CA GLY A 24 4.29 1.42 -19.98
C GLY A 24 3.45 2.52 -19.34
N ASN A 25 2.46 3.09 -20.03
CA ASN A 25 1.54 4.07 -19.42
C ASN A 25 0.68 3.44 -18.31
N PHE A 26 0.07 2.28 -18.59
CA PHE A 26 -0.74 1.56 -17.61
C PHE A 26 0.11 0.97 -16.49
N GLY A 27 1.28 0.42 -16.82
CA GLY A 27 2.25 -0.09 -15.86
C GLY A 27 2.76 0.98 -14.91
N CYS A 28 3.08 2.18 -15.42
CA CYS A 28 3.49 3.32 -14.59
C CYS A 28 2.38 3.74 -13.61
N THR A 29 1.13 3.81 -14.10
CA THR A 29 -0.03 4.17 -13.26
C THR A 29 -0.26 3.14 -12.14
N ALA A 30 -0.20 1.84 -12.49
CA ALA A 30 -0.31 0.75 -11.51
C ALA A 30 0.86 0.75 -10.52
N GLY A 31 2.08 1.01 -10.99
CA GLY A 31 3.27 1.12 -10.14
C GLY A 31 3.17 2.26 -9.12
N ILE A 32 2.65 3.43 -9.52
CA ILE A 32 2.40 4.53 -8.59
C ILE A 32 1.36 4.14 -7.55
N ALA A 33 0.29 3.44 -7.95
CA ALA A 33 -0.69 2.93 -6.99
C ALA A 33 -0.07 1.95 -6.00
N GLU A 34 0.73 0.99 -6.46
CA GLU A 34 1.39 -0.02 -5.61
C GLU A 34 2.49 0.55 -4.71
N MET A 35 3.14 1.66 -5.09
CA MET A 35 4.05 2.39 -4.20
C MET A 35 3.32 2.98 -2.98
N LEU A 36 2.05 3.37 -3.17
CA LEU A 36 1.24 4.05 -2.17
C LEU A 36 0.31 3.11 -1.41
N MET A 37 -0.17 2.03 -2.02
CA MET A 37 -1.03 1.05 -1.37
C MET A 37 -0.89 -0.34 -2.01
N GLN A 38 -0.69 -1.36 -1.20
CA GLN A 38 -0.79 -2.76 -1.59
C GLN A 38 -1.96 -3.43 -0.85
N CYS A 39 -2.56 -4.46 -1.45
CA CYS A 39 -3.66 -5.20 -0.84
C CYS A 39 -3.59 -6.73 -0.99
N HIS A 40 -2.45 -7.27 -1.42
CA HIS A 40 -2.31 -8.68 -1.80
C HIS A 40 -1.59 -9.57 -0.76
N ASP A 41 -0.98 -9.00 0.27
CA ASP A 41 -0.22 -9.74 1.31
C ASP A 41 -0.96 -9.71 2.67
N GLY A 42 -2.19 -10.22 2.67
CA GLY A 42 -3.00 -10.40 3.89
C GLY A 42 -3.51 -9.12 4.57
N SER A 43 -3.17 -7.94 4.04
CA SER A 43 -3.54 -6.64 4.62
C SER A 43 -3.57 -5.53 3.59
N LEU A 44 -4.24 -4.43 3.94
CA LEU A 44 -4.11 -3.13 3.28
C LEU A 44 -2.86 -2.42 3.78
N HIS A 45 -1.80 -2.43 2.98
CA HIS A 45 -0.51 -1.85 3.34
C HIS A 45 -0.36 -0.46 2.73
N LEU A 46 -0.36 0.57 3.58
CA LEU A 46 -0.23 1.97 3.15
C LEU A 46 1.24 2.40 3.12
N MET A 47 1.60 3.12 2.07
CA MET A 47 2.93 3.66 1.79
C MET A 47 4.07 2.62 1.88
N PRO A 48 3.92 1.42 1.29
CA PRO A 48 4.95 0.37 1.36
C PRO A 48 6.27 0.77 0.68
N ALA A 49 6.21 1.67 -0.31
CA ALA A 49 7.38 2.11 -1.07
C ALA A 49 7.26 3.60 -1.45
N LEU A 50 6.87 4.45 -0.50
CA LEU A 50 6.82 5.90 -0.71
C LEU A 50 8.23 6.45 -1.01
N PRO A 51 8.45 7.14 -2.15
CA PRO A 51 9.72 7.80 -2.43
C PRO A 51 10.04 8.90 -1.41
N ASP A 52 11.31 9.06 -1.03
CA ASP A 52 11.75 10.09 -0.08
C ASP A 52 11.39 11.51 -0.54
N ASP A 53 11.40 11.75 -1.85
CA ASP A 53 11.03 13.03 -2.46
C ASP A 53 9.55 13.39 -2.25
N TRP A 54 8.68 12.40 -2.00
CA TRP A 54 7.26 12.58 -1.75
C TRP A 54 6.98 12.74 -0.26
N SER A 55 7.74 13.60 0.40
CA SER A 55 7.63 13.85 1.85
C SER A 55 6.22 14.20 2.31
N ASN A 56 5.41 14.88 1.48
CA ASN A 56 4.06 15.31 1.81
C ASN A 56 3.12 15.08 0.63
N GLY A 57 1.88 14.68 0.91
CA GLY A 57 0.90 14.48 -0.15
C GLY A 57 -0.41 13.87 0.31
N SER A 58 -1.23 13.51 -0.67
CA SER A 58 -2.51 12.84 -0.45
C SER A 58 -2.93 12.04 -1.67
N ILE A 59 -3.65 10.95 -1.45
CA ILE A 59 -4.32 10.17 -2.48
C ILE A 59 -5.72 9.78 -2.04
N SER A 60 -6.64 9.60 -2.99
CA SER A 60 -8.01 9.19 -2.72
C SER A 60 -8.56 8.31 -3.85
N GLY A 61 -9.52 7.45 -3.52
CA GLY A 61 -10.24 6.63 -4.50
C GLY A 61 -9.51 5.35 -4.89
N LEU A 62 -8.45 4.97 -4.17
CA LEU A 62 -7.83 3.67 -4.37
C LEU A 62 -8.79 2.57 -3.93
N ARG A 63 -8.87 1.48 -4.69
CA ARG A 63 -9.72 0.34 -4.40
C ARG A 63 -8.89 -0.87 -4.03
N ALA A 64 -9.39 -1.67 -3.10
CA ALA A 64 -8.73 -2.88 -2.64
C ALA A 64 -9.69 -4.06 -2.54
N TYR A 65 -9.11 -5.24 -2.36
CA TYR A 65 -9.85 -6.49 -2.14
C TYR A 65 -10.81 -6.37 -0.96
N GLY A 66 -11.93 -7.10 -1.01
CA GLY A 66 -12.99 -6.98 -0.01
C GLY A 66 -13.86 -5.72 -0.14
N GLY A 67 -13.72 -4.95 -1.21
CA GLY A 67 -14.59 -3.80 -1.49
C GLY A 67 -14.28 -2.59 -0.61
N PHE A 68 -13.02 -2.40 -0.24
CA PHE A 68 -12.56 -1.19 0.44
C PHE A 68 -12.18 -0.11 -0.57
N GLU A 69 -12.62 1.12 -0.31
CA GLU A 69 -12.14 2.33 -0.97
C GLU A 69 -11.35 3.15 0.03
N VAL A 70 -10.12 3.51 -0.31
CA VAL A 70 -9.15 4.10 0.60
C VAL A 70 -8.64 5.41 0.04
N GLY A 71 -8.54 6.41 0.90
CA GLY A 71 -7.76 7.61 0.70
C GLY A 71 -7.00 7.97 1.96
N PHE A 72 -5.85 8.61 1.83
CA PHE A 72 -5.07 9.04 2.98
C PHE A 72 -4.20 10.26 2.64
N LYS A 73 -3.76 10.93 3.70
CA LYS A 73 -2.84 12.07 3.65
C LYS A 73 -1.60 11.76 4.45
N TRP A 74 -0.45 12.25 4.01
CA TRP A 74 0.81 12.07 4.73
C TRP A 74 1.62 13.36 4.80
N LYS A 75 2.46 13.43 5.83
CA LYS A 75 3.39 14.52 6.10
C LYS A 75 4.69 13.93 6.65
N ASN A 76 5.83 14.37 6.14
CA ASN A 76 7.16 13.85 6.49
C ASN A 76 7.24 12.31 6.42
N GLY A 77 6.67 11.71 5.37
CA GLY A 77 6.65 10.24 5.20
C GLY A 77 5.75 9.47 6.17
N GLN A 78 4.95 10.17 7.00
CA GLN A 78 4.04 9.55 7.96
C GLN A 78 2.58 9.82 7.61
N VAL A 79 1.73 8.81 7.76
CA VAL A 79 0.28 8.95 7.60
C VAL A 79 -0.24 9.92 8.66
N THR A 80 -1.12 10.83 8.25
CA THR A 80 -1.79 11.80 9.13
C THR A 80 -3.28 11.48 9.30
N THR A 81 -3.95 11.14 8.22
CA THR A 81 -5.37 10.77 8.19
C THR A 81 -5.61 9.71 7.13
N ILE A 82 -6.47 8.74 7.44
CA ILE A 82 -6.97 7.71 6.52
C ILE A 82 -8.49 7.83 6.48
N THR A 83 -9.06 7.81 5.28
CA THR A 83 -10.48 7.65 5.02
C THR A 83 -10.69 6.30 4.37
N LEU A 84 -11.47 5.43 5.01
CA LEU A 84 -11.76 4.08 4.56
C LEU A 84 -13.27 3.93 4.40
N THR A 85 -13.74 3.61 3.21
CA THR A 85 -15.15 3.22 2.99
C THR A 85 -15.22 1.73 2.72
N SER A 86 -15.99 1.01 3.55
CA SER A 86 -16.22 -0.42 3.39
C SER A 86 -17.50 -0.67 2.62
N LYS A 87 -17.42 -1.20 1.40
CA LYS A 87 -18.63 -1.48 0.60
C LYS A 87 -19.28 -2.81 0.98
N LEU A 88 -18.49 -3.79 1.44
CA LEU A 88 -18.97 -5.14 1.74
C LEU A 88 -18.95 -5.49 3.24
N GLY A 89 -18.37 -4.64 4.09
CA GLY A 89 -18.14 -4.94 5.49
C GLY A 89 -16.95 -5.89 5.71
N GLY A 90 -16.92 -6.53 6.88
CA GLY A 90 -15.87 -7.48 7.24
C GLY A 90 -14.65 -6.83 7.87
N ASN A 91 -13.66 -7.64 8.22
CA ASN A 91 -12.45 -7.14 8.85
C ASN A 91 -11.56 -6.40 7.85
N CYS A 92 -11.20 -5.17 8.18
CA CYS A 92 -10.20 -4.41 7.46
C CYS A 92 -8.90 -4.46 8.26
N ARG A 93 -7.92 -5.21 7.75
CA ARG A 93 -6.58 -5.24 8.35
C ARG A 93 -5.69 -4.19 7.69
N LEU A 94 -5.29 -3.18 8.45
CA LEU A 94 -4.49 -2.05 7.97
C LEU A 94 -3.05 -2.17 8.47
N ARG A 95 -2.07 -2.12 7.56
CA ARG A 95 -0.64 -2.00 7.83
C ARG A 95 -0.19 -0.58 7.51
N VAL A 96 0.38 0.13 8.48
CA VAL A 96 0.74 1.56 8.36
C VAL A 96 2.15 1.83 8.92
N PRO A 97 2.86 2.89 8.45
CA PRO A 97 4.24 3.18 8.88
C PRO A 97 4.35 3.85 10.26
N ASN A 98 3.24 4.35 10.83
CA ASN A 98 3.20 5.01 12.13
C ASN A 98 1.93 4.65 12.90
N ARG A 99 1.97 4.79 14.22
CA ARG A 99 0.83 4.48 15.09
C ARG A 99 -0.37 5.36 14.76
N LEU A 100 -1.56 4.76 14.87
CA LEU A 100 -2.83 5.45 14.74
C LEU A 100 -3.45 5.68 16.12
N ALA A 101 -4.18 6.77 16.26
CA ALA A 101 -5.00 7.02 17.44
C ALA A 101 -6.02 5.89 17.59
N SER A 102 -6.25 5.47 18.84
CA SER A 102 -7.23 4.41 19.13
C SER A 102 -8.63 4.84 18.69
N VAL A 103 -9.33 3.93 18.01
CA VAL A 103 -10.73 4.09 17.62
C VAL A 103 -11.53 2.89 18.12
N LYS A 104 -12.81 3.10 18.41
CA LYS A 104 -13.68 2.05 18.95
C LYS A 104 -13.73 0.84 18.00
N GLY A 105 -13.44 -0.34 18.55
CA GLY A 105 -13.49 -1.61 17.82
C GLY A 105 -12.21 -1.96 17.06
N MET A 106 -11.25 -1.04 16.93
CA MET A 106 -9.94 -1.34 16.38
C MET A 106 -9.05 -2.00 17.44
N ALA A 107 -8.26 -2.98 17.03
CA ALA A 107 -7.27 -3.65 17.88
C ALA A 107 -5.98 -3.91 17.09
N GLU A 108 -4.87 -4.15 17.80
CA GLU A 108 -3.66 -4.67 17.14
C GLU A 108 -3.96 -6.05 16.56
N ALA A 109 -3.56 -6.25 15.30
CA ALA A 109 -3.86 -7.46 14.56
C ALA A 109 -3.06 -8.65 15.08
N GLN A 110 -3.71 -9.82 15.13
CA GLN A 110 -3.08 -11.08 15.52
C GLN A 110 -3.44 -12.19 14.53
N GLY A 111 -2.55 -13.18 14.37
CA GLY A 111 -2.76 -14.33 13.50
C GLY A 111 -3.05 -13.96 12.04
N ASN A 112 -3.85 -14.77 11.37
CA ASN A 112 -4.27 -14.53 9.98
C ASN A 112 -5.43 -13.54 9.92
N ASN A 113 -5.57 -12.84 8.79
CA ASN A 113 -6.70 -11.94 8.56
C ASN A 113 -7.98 -12.77 8.36
N PRO A 114 -9.03 -12.56 9.17
CA PRO A 114 -10.28 -13.33 9.05
C PRO A 114 -11.11 -12.96 7.81
N ASN A 115 -10.73 -11.92 7.06
CA ASN A 115 -11.40 -11.54 5.82
C ASN A 115 -10.96 -12.47 4.66
N PRO A 116 -11.87 -13.26 4.05
CA PRO A 116 -11.50 -14.25 3.02
C PRO A 116 -10.91 -13.62 1.74
N PHE A 117 -11.15 -12.33 1.50
CA PHE A 117 -10.52 -11.61 0.38
C PHE A 117 -9.01 -11.34 0.57
N TYR A 118 -8.47 -11.66 1.75
CA TYR A 118 -7.08 -11.46 2.13
C TYR A 118 -6.38 -12.77 2.52
N GLU A 119 -6.92 -13.92 2.09
CA GLU A 119 -6.21 -15.19 2.22
C GLU A 119 -4.90 -15.14 1.42
N THR A 120 -3.80 -15.56 2.05
CA THR A 120 -2.50 -15.67 1.40
C THR A 120 -2.24 -17.14 1.04
N PRO A 121 -1.69 -17.41 -0.16
CA PRO A 121 -1.41 -18.78 -0.56
C PRO A 121 -0.26 -19.37 0.25
N GLU A 122 -0.43 -20.62 0.70
CA GLU A 122 0.69 -21.41 1.21
C GLU A 122 1.56 -21.88 0.04
N VAL A 123 2.83 -21.50 0.05
CA VAL A 123 3.80 -21.87 -0.99
C VAL A 123 4.88 -22.79 -0.45
N LYS A 124 5.46 -23.62 -1.33
CA LYS A 124 6.59 -24.48 -0.95
C LYS A 124 7.79 -23.61 -0.52
N PRO A 125 8.55 -24.03 0.50
CA PRO A 125 9.82 -23.38 0.84
C PRO A 125 10.76 -23.32 -0.36
N ALA A 126 11.51 -22.22 -0.47
CA ALA A 126 12.54 -22.07 -1.50
C ALA A 126 13.65 -23.12 -1.30
N LEU A 127 14.16 -23.69 -2.40
CA LEU A 127 15.33 -24.56 -2.37
C LEU A 127 16.59 -23.70 -2.23
N ILE A 128 17.32 -23.87 -1.12
CA ILE A 128 18.55 -23.13 -0.85
C ILE A 128 19.73 -24.08 -1.06
N ALA A 129 20.69 -23.67 -1.89
CA ALA A 129 21.92 -24.43 -2.10
C ALA A 129 22.76 -24.48 -0.80
N PRO A 130 23.40 -25.62 -0.45
CA PRO A 130 24.04 -25.81 0.85
C PRO A 130 25.09 -24.75 1.21
N ASP A 131 25.82 -24.23 0.22
CA ASP A 131 26.94 -23.32 0.43
C ASP A 131 26.57 -21.83 0.31
N VAL A 132 25.26 -21.52 0.22
CA VAL A 132 24.77 -20.15 0.06
C VAL A 132 24.36 -19.55 1.40
N THR A 133 24.97 -18.41 1.74
CA THR A 133 24.50 -17.55 2.83
C THR A 133 23.54 -16.49 2.26
N LEU A 134 22.30 -16.46 2.75
CA LEU A 134 21.32 -15.48 2.33
C LEU A 134 21.58 -14.10 2.96
N ASN A 135 21.35 -13.05 2.18
CA ASN A 135 21.40 -11.67 2.68
C ASN A 135 20.27 -11.44 3.69
N LYS A 136 20.58 -10.71 4.77
CA LYS A 136 19.56 -10.25 5.71
C LYS A 136 18.75 -9.13 5.05
N VAL A 137 17.43 -9.24 5.11
CA VAL A 137 16.51 -8.17 4.71
C VAL A 137 16.14 -7.37 5.95
N ASN A 138 16.38 -6.07 5.92
CA ASN A 138 15.94 -5.17 6.99
C ASN A 138 14.63 -4.50 6.56
N LEU A 139 13.55 -4.79 7.28
CA LEU A 139 12.23 -4.24 6.96
C LEU A 139 11.93 -3.06 7.88
N PRO A 140 11.32 -1.97 7.37
CA PRO A 140 10.80 -0.90 8.20
C PRO A 140 9.81 -1.43 9.23
N VAL A 141 9.80 -0.81 10.41
CA VAL A 141 8.77 -1.08 11.42
C VAL A 141 7.43 -0.60 10.87
N THR A 142 6.41 -1.45 10.97
CA THR A 142 5.03 -1.12 10.60
C THR A 142 4.10 -1.54 11.73
N TYR A 143 2.90 -0.96 11.74
CA TYR A 143 1.85 -1.25 12.72
C TYR A 143 0.67 -1.88 12.01
N LEU A 144 0.13 -2.95 12.60
CA LEU A 144 -0.93 -3.74 11.99
C LEU A 144 -2.17 -3.71 12.89
N TYR A 145 -3.29 -3.29 12.33
CA TYR A 145 -4.55 -3.14 13.06
C TYR A 145 -5.67 -3.89 12.37
N ASP A 146 -6.50 -4.57 13.16
CA ASP A 146 -7.78 -5.10 12.74
C ASP A 146 -8.89 -4.10 13.09
N LEU A 147 -9.69 -3.75 12.09
CA LEU A 147 -10.86 -2.90 12.22
C LEU A 147 -12.08 -3.64 11.65
N PRO A 148 -12.99 -4.13 12.50
CA PRO A 148 -14.27 -4.67 12.05
C PRO A 148 -15.10 -3.56 11.40
N THR A 149 -15.44 -3.73 10.12
CA THR A 149 -16.22 -2.76 9.35
C THR A 149 -17.60 -3.29 8.97
N LYS A 150 -18.52 -2.37 8.70
CA LYS A 150 -19.85 -2.65 8.18
C LYS A 150 -19.99 -2.12 6.76
N ALA A 151 -20.80 -2.82 5.97
CA ALA A 151 -21.08 -2.43 4.59
C ALA A 151 -21.74 -1.04 4.54
N GLY A 152 -21.24 -0.20 3.63
CA GLY A 152 -21.71 1.17 3.41
C GLY A 152 -21.11 2.22 4.36
N GLU A 153 -20.40 1.83 5.42
CA GLU A 153 -19.85 2.79 6.39
C GLU A 153 -18.47 3.33 5.97
N THR A 154 -18.21 4.57 6.38
CA THR A 154 -16.93 5.24 6.24
C THR A 154 -16.30 5.49 7.61
N TYR A 155 -15.02 5.15 7.71
CA TYR A 155 -14.19 5.27 8.89
C TYR A 155 -13.10 6.31 8.63
N VAL A 156 -12.89 7.22 9.58
CA VAL A 156 -11.80 8.19 9.54
C VAL A 156 -10.84 7.90 10.67
N LEU A 157 -9.62 7.49 10.32
CA LEU A 157 -8.54 7.17 11.24
C LEU A 157 -7.52 8.31 11.22
N LYS A 158 -6.92 8.61 12.36
CA LYS A 158 -5.90 9.65 12.48
C LYS A 158 -4.61 9.06 13.04
N ALA A 159 -3.49 9.67 12.70
CA ALA A 159 -2.23 9.40 13.37
C ALA A 159 -2.37 9.63 14.88
N GLU A 160 -1.66 8.82 15.66
CA GLU A 160 -1.46 9.13 17.08
C GLU A 160 -0.71 10.46 17.20
N ALA A 161 -1.10 11.29 18.16
CA ALA A 161 -0.38 12.53 18.41
C ALA A 161 1.03 12.17 18.90
N LEU A 162 2.07 12.68 18.22
CA LEU A 162 3.42 12.65 18.76
C LEU A 162 3.39 13.41 20.09
N GLU A 163 3.66 12.73 21.20
CA GLU A 163 3.95 13.40 22.46
C GLU A 163 5.04 14.43 22.18
N ARG A 164 4.75 15.70 22.51
CA ARG A 164 5.75 16.76 22.44
C ARG A 164 6.84 16.37 23.45
N GLN A 165 7.99 15.94 22.97
CA GLN A 165 9.23 15.97 23.76
C GLN A 165 9.61 17.42 24.04
#